data_AF-A0A2D9EX41-F1
#
_entry.id   AF-A0A2D9EX41-F1
#
_cell.length_a   1.000
_cell.length_b   1.000
_cell.length_c   1.000
_cell.angle_alpha   90.00
_cell.angle_beta   90.00
_cell.angle_gamma   90.00
#
_symmetry.space_group_name_H-M   'P 1'
#
loop_
_entity.id
_entity.type
_entity.pdbx_description
1 polymer ?
#
loop_
_entity_poly.entity_id
_entity_poly.type
_entity_poly.pdbx_seq_one_letter_code
_entity_poly.pdbx_strand_id
1 'polypeptide(L)'
;MLASGCLGLFDQDDEPIVIDCQEEPSHQDCFIPVITEDDCTPLQIFTGDYCRAMIMPSSLSYGVEEITAISGVEIQPLTPSFNGDGPQNWLVTPSLPDGLSLNRQTGVISGTPKSQTIVAEYTIIASNAAGHSTSIIEIVVVAPGPYSVQYQVEALSCEIGEYCELYAPLVRGGDAESWVVEPPLPEGFQILEDGSIEGTPISLGDSNHTVTALNIGGGASTDIRIITLHESPSYVHYPDHPFFWLVGDEVSTTPNVDGGGNLTWTVSPSLPEGLYIDQSDGSIKGSPLHPQQVLQFTVTAHNTGGSSSVNILIQISEESPSGLIYVPSEFDLRIGEGIGVVLPYIEGGSPSAW
;
A
#
# COMPACT_ATOMS: atom_id res chain seq x y z
N MET A 1 40.74 -95.57 -74.41
CA MET A 1 42.14 -96.07 -74.31
C MET A 1 42.73 -95.39 -73.09
N LEU A 2 42.78 -96.08 -71.94
CA LEU A 2 43.98 -96.76 -71.43
C LEU A 2 45.13 -95.77 -71.32
N ALA A 3 45.75 -95.49 -70.18
CA ALA A 3 45.97 -96.24 -68.93
C ALA A 3 46.76 -95.25 -68.02
N SER A 4 47.06 -95.42 -66.74
CA SER A 4 46.75 -96.34 -65.63
C SER A 4 47.84 -96.05 -64.57
N GLY A 5 47.55 -96.31 -63.30
CA GLY A 5 48.55 -96.58 -62.26
C GLY A 5 48.79 -95.40 -61.29
N CYS A 6 48.19 -95.40 -60.10
CA CYS A 6 48.66 -96.08 -58.86
C CYS A 6 49.83 -95.33 -58.21
N LEU A 7 49.93 -95.08 -56.90
CA LEU A 7 49.24 -95.61 -55.72
C LEU A 7 49.70 -94.75 -54.51
N GLY A 8 48.75 -94.36 -53.64
CA GLY A 8 48.95 -94.16 -52.19
C GLY A 8 49.82 -92.99 -51.69
N LEU A 9 49.30 -92.20 -50.74
CA LEU A 9 49.50 -92.40 -49.30
C LEU A 9 49.04 -91.13 -48.55
N PHE A 10 48.05 -91.32 -47.66
CA PHE A 10 47.79 -90.67 -46.37
C PHE A 10 47.93 -89.15 -46.19
N ASP A 11 46.82 -88.57 -45.72
CA ASP A 11 46.67 -87.52 -44.71
C ASP A 11 47.97 -86.88 -44.19
N GLN A 12 48.11 -85.58 -44.44
CA GLN A 12 48.56 -84.66 -43.40
C GLN A 12 47.58 -83.49 -43.36
N ASP A 13 46.88 -83.41 -42.24
CA ASP A 13 46.21 -82.21 -41.77
C ASP A 13 47.23 -81.06 -41.81
N ASP A 14 47.08 -80.14 -42.77
CA ASP A 14 47.71 -78.82 -42.67
C ASP A 14 47.00 -78.09 -41.52
N GLU A 15 47.53 -78.25 -40.30
CA GLU A 15 47.11 -77.41 -39.19
C GLU A 15 47.37 -75.95 -39.54
N PRO A 16 46.43 -75.03 -39.28
CA PRO A 16 46.65 -73.62 -39.52
C PRO A 16 47.83 -73.14 -38.67
N ILE A 17 48.80 -72.49 -39.31
CA ILE A 17 49.96 -71.89 -38.65
C ILE A 17 49.44 -70.85 -37.65
N VAL A 18 49.50 -71.18 -36.36
CA VAL A 18 49.19 -70.24 -35.27
C VAL A 18 50.43 -69.38 -35.06
N ILE A 19 50.38 -68.14 -35.51
CA ILE A 19 51.46 -67.16 -35.33
C ILE A 19 51.43 -66.70 -33.87
N ASP A 20 52.52 -66.96 -33.13
CA ASP A 20 52.70 -66.46 -31.77
C ASP A 20 53.31 -65.05 -31.80
N CYS A 21 52.48 -64.06 -31.50
CA CYS A 21 52.89 -62.65 -31.47
C CYS A 21 53.87 -62.30 -30.35
N GLN A 22 54.15 -63.21 -29.41
CA GLN A 22 55.25 -63.04 -28.44
C GLN A 22 56.61 -63.45 -29.02
N GLU A 23 56.65 -64.42 -29.93
CA GLU A 23 57.89 -64.89 -30.56
C GLU A 23 58.21 -64.11 -31.85
N GLU A 24 57.20 -63.68 -32.60
CA GLU A 24 57.36 -62.89 -33.83
C GLU A 24 56.59 -61.56 -33.79
N PRO A 25 56.98 -60.60 -32.93
CA PRO A 25 56.25 -59.34 -32.72
C PRO A 25 56.24 -58.40 -33.94
N SER A 26 57.04 -58.69 -34.96
CA SER A 26 57.08 -57.94 -36.24
C SER A 26 56.26 -58.59 -37.36
N HIS A 27 55.60 -59.73 -37.09
CA HIS A 27 54.73 -60.39 -38.05
C HIS A 27 53.52 -59.48 -38.37
N GLN A 28 53.15 -59.38 -39.65
CA GLN A 28 52.14 -58.43 -40.12
C GLN A 28 50.76 -58.62 -39.44
N ASP A 29 50.43 -59.86 -39.08
CA ASP A 29 49.19 -60.24 -38.39
C ASP A 29 49.21 -59.96 -36.88
N CYS A 30 50.35 -59.54 -36.32
CA CYS A 30 50.49 -59.19 -34.90
C CYS A 30 50.31 -57.69 -34.62
N PHE A 31 50.17 -56.86 -35.66
CA PHE A 31 49.81 -55.46 -35.52
C PHE A 31 48.30 -55.32 -35.38
N ILE A 32 47.82 -55.17 -34.16
CA ILE A 32 46.44 -54.74 -33.92
C ILE A 32 46.39 -53.24 -34.25
N PRO A 33 45.62 -52.80 -35.26
CA PRO A 33 45.47 -51.38 -35.53
C PRO A 33 44.81 -50.72 -34.31
N VAL A 34 45.57 -49.87 -33.62
CA VAL A 34 45.04 -49.03 -32.55
C VAL A 34 44.25 -47.92 -33.21
N ILE A 35 42.92 -48.02 -33.17
CA ILE A 35 42.04 -46.95 -33.63
C ILE A 35 42.17 -45.80 -32.63
N THR A 36 42.40 -44.61 -33.15
CA THR A 36 42.49 -43.36 -32.38
C THR A 36 41.32 -42.44 -32.75
N GLU A 37 41.16 -41.33 -32.03
CA GLU A 37 40.12 -40.35 -32.31
C GLU A 37 40.24 -39.76 -33.73
N ASP A 38 41.47 -39.62 -34.25
CA ASP A 38 41.76 -39.09 -35.58
C ASP A 38 41.31 -40.03 -36.72
N ASP A 39 41.06 -41.30 -36.42
CA ASP A 39 40.59 -42.30 -37.39
C ASP A 39 39.06 -42.25 -37.59
N CYS A 40 38.34 -41.52 -36.75
CA CYS A 40 36.88 -41.39 -36.86
C CYS A 40 36.46 -40.32 -37.87
N THR A 41 35.42 -40.62 -38.65
CA THR A 41 34.80 -39.61 -39.53
C THR A 41 34.03 -38.56 -38.71
N PRO A 42 33.72 -37.37 -39.27
CA PRO A 42 32.92 -36.35 -38.58
C PRO A 42 31.50 -36.81 -38.15
N LEU A 43 31.02 -37.94 -38.69
CA LEU A 43 29.73 -38.56 -38.34
C LEU A 43 29.87 -39.68 -37.30
N GLN A 44 31.06 -39.86 -36.72
CA GLN A 44 31.36 -40.92 -35.77
C GLN A 44 31.93 -40.35 -34.47
N ILE A 45 31.81 -41.12 -33.40
CA ILE A 45 32.38 -40.84 -32.08
C ILE A 45 33.27 -42.00 -31.68
N PHE A 46 34.47 -41.67 -31.23
CA PHE A 46 35.41 -42.64 -30.68
C PHE A 46 34.94 -43.10 -29.29
N THR A 47 34.76 -44.41 -29.09
CA THR A 47 34.30 -44.97 -27.81
C THR A 47 35.44 -45.39 -26.88
N GLY A 48 36.69 -45.16 -27.28
CA GLY A 48 37.89 -45.67 -26.60
C GLY A 48 38.55 -46.85 -27.32
N ASP A 49 37.75 -47.66 -28.04
CA ASP A 49 38.23 -48.86 -28.74
C ASP A 49 37.85 -48.87 -30.24
N TYR A 50 36.75 -48.21 -30.63
CA TYR A 50 36.30 -48.13 -32.03
C TYR A 50 35.46 -46.87 -32.30
N CYS A 51 35.28 -46.54 -33.57
CA CYS A 51 34.41 -45.44 -34.01
C CYS A 51 32.98 -45.95 -34.21
N ARG A 52 32.02 -45.45 -33.43
CA ARG A 52 30.59 -45.71 -33.64
C ARG A 52 29.92 -44.55 -34.36
N ALA A 53 28.80 -44.81 -35.04
CA ALA A 53 27.98 -43.74 -35.60
C ALA A 53 27.48 -42.79 -34.49
N MET A 54 27.53 -41.49 -34.77
CA MET A 54 26.96 -40.46 -33.91
C MET A 54 25.43 -40.58 -33.91
N ILE A 55 24.84 -40.49 -32.72
CA ILE A 55 23.40 -40.52 -32.50
C ILE A 55 22.90 -39.08 -32.51
N MET A 56 21.93 -38.78 -33.38
CA MET A 56 21.34 -37.44 -33.44
C MET A 56 20.67 -37.08 -32.09
N PRO A 57 20.63 -35.79 -31.72
CA PRO A 57 19.91 -35.36 -30.53
C PRO A 57 18.42 -35.66 -30.72
N SER A 58 17.72 -36.01 -29.64
CA SER A 58 16.27 -36.21 -29.65
C SER A 58 15.64 -35.78 -28.34
N SER A 59 14.33 -35.53 -28.35
CA SER A 59 13.56 -35.10 -27.18
C SER A 59 14.13 -33.85 -26.49
N LEU A 60 14.55 -32.85 -27.27
CA LEU A 60 15.02 -31.58 -26.70
C LEU A 60 13.92 -30.92 -25.88
N SER A 61 14.23 -30.58 -24.62
CA SER A 61 13.31 -29.90 -23.72
C SER A 61 14.04 -29.02 -22.72
N TYR A 62 13.47 -27.85 -22.43
CA TYR A 62 13.92 -26.95 -21.36
C TYR A 62 13.11 -27.15 -20.05
N GLY A 63 12.21 -28.13 -20.01
CA GLY A 63 11.36 -28.41 -18.86
C GLY A 63 10.18 -27.44 -18.68
N VAL A 64 10.08 -26.41 -19.51
CA VAL A 64 9.01 -25.41 -19.53
C VAL A 64 8.58 -25.15 -20.97
N GLU A 65 7.31 -24.81 -21.16
CA GLU A 65 6.73 -24.43 -22.47
C GLU A 65 6.58 -22.91 -22.59
N GLU A 66 6.45 -22.20 -21.46
CA GLU A 66 6.33 -20.74 -21.40
C GLU A 66 7.19 -20.17 -20.28
N ILE A 67 7.70 -18.93 -20.46
CA ILE A 67 8.34 -18.15 -19.42
C ILE A 67 7.81 -16.71 -19.42
N THR A 68 7.52 -16.20 -18.22
CA THR A 68 7.29 -14.77 -17.98
C THR A 68 8.52 -14.19 -17.31
N ALA A 69 9.29 -13.39 -18.03
CA ALA A 69 10.46 -12.71 -17.51
C ALA A 69 10.12 -11.27 -17.13
N ILE A 70 10.80 -10.71 -16.12
CA ILE A 70 10.59 -9.34 -15.68
C ILE A 70 11.75 -8.47 -16.18
N SER A 71 11.45 -7.37 -16.84
CA SER A 71 12.46 -6.42 -17.32
C SER A 71 13.36 -5.95 -16.18
N GLY A 72 14.68 -6.06 -16.35
CA GLY A 72 15.68 -5.71 -15.33
C GLY A 72 15.97 -6.78 -14.28
N VAL A 73 15.27 -7.93 -14.31
CA VAL A 73 15.48 -9.06 -13.39
C VAL A 73 16.13 -10.23 -14.13
N GLU A 74 17.23 -10.76 -13.59
CA GLU A 74 17.89 -11.93 -14.18
C GLU A 74 16.98 -13.17 -14.10
N ILE A 75 16.81 -13.87 -15.23
CA ILE A 75 16.04 -15.11 -15.26
C ILE A 75 16.83 -16.24 -14.64
N GLN A 76 16.13 -17.22 -14.06
CA GLN A 76 16.76 -18.50 -13.76
C GLN A 76 17.26 -19.14 -15.07
N PRO A 77 18.54 -19.54 -15.18
CA PRO A 77 19.07 -20.12 -16.40
C PRO A 77 18.30 -21.39 -16.80
N LEU A 78 17.79 -21.42 -18.04
CA LEU A 78 17.11 -22.57 -18.59
C LEU A 78 18.15 -23.52 -19.18
N THR A 79 18.28 -24.71 -18.59
CA THR A 79 19.23 -25.72 -19.03
C THR A 79 18.49 -26.76 -19.89
N PRO A 80 18.95 -27.03 -21.12
CA PRO A 80 18.30 -28.02 -21.97
C PRO A 80 18.60 -29.45 -21.50
N SER A 81 17.64 -30.34 -21.78
CA SER A 81 17.76 -31.79 -21.66
C SER A 81 17.49 -32.42 -23.03
N PHE A 82 18.20 -33.50 -23.35
CA PHE A 82 18.09 -34.23 -24.62
C PHE A 82 18.64 -35.65 -24.47
N ASN A 83 18.27 -36.52 -25.40
CA ASN A 83 18.81 -37.86 -25.57
C ASN A 83 19.78 -37.90 -26.77
N GLY A 84 20.63 -38.93 -26.82
CA GLY A 84 21.61 -39.11 -27.90
C GLY A 84 22.95 -38.45 -27.60
N ASP A 85 23.76 -38.26 -28.63
CA ASP A 85 25.07 -37.61 -28.48
C ASP A 85 24.93 -36.08 -28.44
N GLY A 86 25.79 -35.44 -27.65
CA GLY A 86 25.74 -34.00 -27.39
C GLY A 86 25.64 -33.13 -28.66
N PRO A 87 24.73 -32.15 -28.70
CA PRO A 87 24.71 -31.14 -29.74
C PRO A 87 26.03 -30.35 -29.77
N GLN A 88 26.50 -30.05 -30.98
CA GLN A 88 27.69 -29.24 -31.22
C GLN A 88 27.32 -27.79 -31.57
N ASN A 89 26.10 -27.56 -32.06
CA ASN A 89 25.60 -26.24 -32.45
C ASN A 89 24.20 -26.00 -31.89
N TRP A 90 24.03 -24.82 -31.28
CA TRP A 90 22.76 -24.34 -30.74
C TRP A 90 22.34 -23.04 -31.40
N LEU A 91 21.09 -22.98 -31.85
CA LEU A 91 20.48 -21.82 -32.51
C LEU A 91 19.09 -21.55 -31.92
N VAL A 92 18.64 -20.30 -32.04
CA VAL A 92 17.28 -19.88 -31.67
C VAL A 92 16.71 -18.98 -32.77
N THR A 93 15.44 -19.13 -33.08
CA THR A 93 14.73 -18.29 -34.06
C THR A 93 13.29 -18.03 -33.58
N PRO A 94 12.83 -16.76 -33.53
CA PRO A 94 13.57 -15.52 -33.80
C PRO A 94 14.66 -15.23 -32.74
N SER A 95 15.37 -14.11 -32.85
CA SER A 95 16.35 -13.71 -31.83
C SER A 95 15.65 -13.43 -30.50
N LEU A 96 16.20 -13.95 -29.40
CA LEU A 96 15.67 -13.75 -28.04
C LEU A 96 15.55 -12.26 -27.69
N PRO A 97 14.64 -11.89 -26.76
CA PRO A 97 14.51 -10.52 -26.26
C PRO A 97 15.85 -9.94 -25.81
N ASP A 98 16.04 -8.64 -26.02
CA ASP A 98 17.29 -7.95 -25.67
C ASP A 98 17.69 -8.20 -24.22
N GLY A 99 18.89 -8.73 -24.02
CA GLY A 99 19.44 -9.07 -22.71
C GLY A 99 19.29 -10.53 -22.30
N LEU A 100 18.45 -11.30 -23.00
CA LEU A 100 18.49 -12.76 -22.97
C LEU A 100 19.43 -13.30 -24.06
N SER A 101 20.07 -14.43 -23.78
CA SER A 101 21.01 -15.04 -24.72
C SER A 101 20.98 -16.56 -24.63
N LEU A 102 21.20 -17.21 -25.78
CA LEU A 102 21.45 -18.64 -25.87
C LEU A 102 22.95 -18.88 -25.95
N ASN A 103 23.50 -19.63 -24.99
CA ASN A 103 24.88 -20.09 -25.08
C ASN A 103 25.02 -21.10 -26.23
N ARG A 104 25.79 -20.74 -27.26
CA ARG A 104 25.92 -21.55 -28.49
C ARG A 104 26.64 -22.89 -28.29
N GLN A 105 27.30 -23.10 -27.16
CA GLN A 105 28.01 -24.34 -26.83
C GLN A 105 27.18 -25.26 -25.92
N THR A 106 26.51 -24.69 -24.91
CA THR A 106 25.79 -25.49 -23.90
C THR A 106 24.28 -25.54 -24.10
N GLY A 107 23.72 -24.65 -24.93
CA GLY A 107 22.29 -24.48 -25.11
C GLY A 107 21.59 -23.82 -23.92
N VAL A 108 22.30 -23.35 -22.90
CA VAL A 108 21.69 -22.66 -21.76
C VAL A 108 21.14 -21.30 -22.20
N ILE A 109 19.90 -21.00 -21.85
CA ILE A 109 19.30 -19.66 -22.02
C ILE A 109 19.40 -18.91 -20.70
N SER A 110 20.04 -17.74 -20.69
CA SER A 110 20.19 -16.91 -19.50
C SER A 110 20.32 -15.43 -19.83
N GLY A 111 20.21 -14.59 -18.81
CA GLY A 111 20.45 -13.15 -18.88
C GLY A 111 19.39 -12.32 -18.18
N THR A 112 19.45 -11.02 -18.40
CA THR A 112 18.54 -10.02 -17.82
C THR A 112 17.87 -9.27 -18.97
N PRO A 113 16.58 -9.47 -19.23
CA PRO A 113 15.90 -8.77 -20.30
C PRO A 113 15.83 -7.27 -20.00
N LYS A 114 15.98 -6.44 -21.03
CA LYS A 114 16.12 -4.97 -20.88
C LYS A 114 14.84 -4.19 -21.11
N SER A 115 13.90 -4.75 -21.85
CA SER A 115 12.67 -4.07 -22.27
C SER A 115 11.51 -5.05 -22.36
N GLN A 116 10.31 -4.54 -22.11
CA GLN A 116 9.06 -5.28 -22.26
C GLN A 116 8.90 -5.77 -23.70
N THR A 117 8.37 -6.98 -23.87
CA THR A 117 8.00 -7.56 -25.16
C THR A 117 6.64 -8.21 -25.06
N ILE A 118 5.91 -8.26 -26.17
CA ILE A 118 4.74 -9.15 -26.27
C ILE A 118 5.18 -10.61 -26.25
N VAL A 119 4.23 -11.50 -25.96
CA VAL A 119 4.46 -12.95 -26.04
C VAL A 119 4.86 -13.35 -27.47
N ALA A 120 5.89 -14.17 -27.58
CA ALA A 120 6.34 -14.73 -28.84
C ALA A 120 6.91 -16.14 -28.63
N GLU A 121 6.77 -16.99 -29.65
CA GLU A 121 7.35 -18.33 -29.69
C GLU A 121 8.80 -18.27 -30.19
N TYR A 122 9.69 -18.98 -29.50
CA TYR A 122 11.09 -19.13 -29.86
C TYR A 122 11.39 -20.60 -30.12
N THR A 123 11.84 -20.91 -31.33
CA THR A 123 12.28 -22.26 -31.70
C THR A 123 13.77 -22.39 -31.42
N ILE A 124 14.13 -23.22 -30.46
CA ILE A 124 15.50 -23.62 -30.18
C ILE A 124 15.83 -24.86 -31.01
N ILE A 125 16.99 -24.83 -31.66
CA ILE A 125 17.50 -25.93 -32.49
C ILE A 125 18.83 -26.39 -31.90
N ALA A 126 18.92 -27.67 -31.57
CA ALA A 126 20.13 -28.34 -31.13
C ALA A 126 20.57 -29.34 -32.19
N SER A 127 21.80 -29.23 -32.70
CA SER A 127 22.27 -30.05 -33.81
C SER A 127 23.68 -30.60 -33.60
N ASN A 128 23.92 -31.80 -34.12
CA ASN A 128 25.23 -32.39 -34.31
C ASN A 128 25.36 -32.89 -35.77
N ALA A 129 26.47 -33.54 -36.11
CA ALA A 129 26.70 -34.00 -37.49
C ALA A 129 25.66 -35.04 -37.96
N ALA A 130 25.04 -35.80 -37.04
CA ALA A 130 24.05 -36.82 -37.37
C ALA A 130 22.62 -36.28 -37.56
N GLY A 131 22.29 -35.11 -37.00
CA GLY A 131 20.96 -34.53 -37.13
C GLY A 131 20.67 -33.41 -36.13
N HIS A 132 19.38 -33.08 -35.96
CA HIS A 132 18.92 -32.01 -35.08
C HIS A 132 17.64 -32.37 -34.33
N SER A 133 17.43 -31.71 -33.21
CA SER A 133 16.18 -31.71 -32.44
C SER A 133 15.78 -30.27 -32.13
N THR A 134 14.48 -30.04 -31.94
CA THR A 134 13.92 -28.71 -31.70
C THR A 134 13.04 -28.69 -30.47
N SER A 135 13.00 -27.54 -29.80
CA SER A 135 12.11 -27.25 -28.67
C SER A 135 11.56 -25.84 -28.86
N ILE A 136 10.28 -25.63 -28.55
CA ILE A 136 9.63 -24.33 -28.65
C ILE A 136 9.35 -23.84 -27.24
N ILE A 137 9.65 -22.57 -26.97
CA ILE A 137 9.34 -21.90 -25.72
C ILE A 137 8.67 -20.57 -26.04
N GLU A 138 7.55 -20.29 -25.40
CA GLU A 138 6.93 -18.98 -25.40
C GLU A 138 7.62 -18.08 -24.38
N ILE A 139 8.05 -16.89 -24.79
CA ILE A 139 8.68 -15.92 -23.89
C ILE A 139 7.94 -14.60 -23.98
N VAL A 140 7.52 -14.09 -22.83
CA VAL A 140 7.04 -12.72 -22.65
C VAL A 140 7.93 -12.01 -21.63
N VAL A 141 8.28 -10.75 -21.90
CA VAL A 141 8.95 -9.88 -20.94
C VAL A 141 7.95 -8.84 -20.46
N VAL A 142 7.65 -8.83 -19.17
CA VAL A 142 6.72 -7.89 -18.55
C VAL A 142 7.46 -6.73 -17.87
N ALA A 143 6.75 -5.63 -17.63
CA ALA A 143 7.26 -4.53 -16.81
C ALA A 143 7.52 -5.00 -15.37
N PRO A 144 8.48 -4.40 -14.65
CA PRO A 144 8.66 -4.69 -13.23
C PRO A 144 7.42 -4.25 -12.42
N GLY A 145 7.17 -4.91 -11.30
CA GLY A 145 6.18 -4.44 -10.33
C GLY A 145 6.55 -3.08 -9.72
N PRO A 146 5.57 -2.32 -9.21
CA PRO A 146 5.85 -1.33 -8.19
C PRO A 146 6.59 -1.98 -7.03
N TYR A 147 7.65 -1.35 -6.53
CA TYR A 147 8.36 -1.81 -5.32
C TYR A 147 8.19 -0.86 -4.14
N SER A 148 7.65 0.34 -4.37
CA SER A 148 7.37 1.33 -3.33
C SER A 148 6.19 2.19 -3.74
N VAL A 149 5.27 2.39 -2.80
CA VAL A 149 4.13 3.30 -2.87
C VAL A 149 4.17 4.13 -1.59
N GLN A 150 3.97 5.44 -1.69
CA GLN A 150 3.98 6.30 -0.51
C GLN A 150 3.11 7.55 -0.71
N TYR A 151 2.11 7.74 0.14
CA TYR A 151 1.40 9.01 0.25
C TYR A 151 2.27 10.07 0.94
N GLN A 152 2.01 11.35 0.66
CA GLN A 152 2.73 12.46 1.32
C GLN A 152 2.34 12.63 2.80
N VAL A 153 1.21 12.07 3.21
CA VAL A 153 0.68 12.10 4.57
C VAL A 153 0.36 10.68 5.03
N GLU A 154 0.42 10.46 6.35
CA GLU A 154 0.09 9.17 6.98
C GLU A 154 -1.38 9.08 7.42
N ALA A 155 -2.08 10.22 7.46
CA ALA A 155 -3.50 10.29 7.80
C ALA A 155 -4.23 11.34 6.97
N LEU A 156 -5.45 11.00 6.55
CA LEU A 156 -6.44 11.89 5.94
C LEU A 156 -7.57 12.13 6.95
N SER A 157 -7.77 13.39 7.33
CA SER A 157 -8.87 13.80 8.21
C SER A 157 -9.90 14.62 7.43
N CYS A 158 -11.16 14.19 7.46
CA CYS A 158 -12.26 14.84 6.74
C CYS A 158 -13.45 15.08 7.66
N GLU A 159 -14.23 16.13 7.41
CA GLU A 159 -15.50 16.38 8.08
C GLU A 159 -16.64 15.67 7.36
N ILE A 160 -17.60 15.13 8.10
CA ILE A 160 -18.79 14.49 7.53
C ILE A 160 -19.56 15.48 6.63
N GLY A 161 -19.96 15.03 5.44
CA GLY A 161 -20.70 15.88 4.48
C GLY A 161 -19.85 16.84 3.64
N GLU A 162 -18.57 17.01 3.97
CA GLU A 162 -17.64 17.84 3.20
C GLU A 162 -16.80 17.00 2.23
N TYR A 163 -16.54 17.53 1.02
CA TYR A 163 -15.66 16.87 0.07
C TYR A 163 -14.21 16.95 0.53
N CYS A 164 -13.50 15.83 0.45
CA CYS A 164 -12.07 15.79 0.70
C CYS A 164 -11.36 14.85 -0.27
N GLU A 165 -10.08 15.14 -0.50
CA GLU A 165 -9.21 14.38 -1.40
C GLU A 165 -7.83 14.17 -0.79
N LEU A 166 -7.21 13.06 -1.16
CA LEU A 166 -5.82 12.72 -0.93
C LEU A 166 -5.20 12.44 -2.30
N TYR A 167 -4.25 13.27 -2.69
CA TYR A 167 -3.57 13.15 -3.98
C TYR A 167 -2.86 11.81 -4.16
N ALA A 168 -2.68 11.44 -5.42
CA ALA A 168 -2.01 10.21 -5.83
C ALA A 168 -0.66 10.02 -5.10
N PRO A 169 -0.34 8.79 -4.67
CA PRO A 169 0.90 8.50 -3.99
C PRO A 169 2.10 8.52 -4.95
N LEU A 170 3.29 8.68 -4.41
CA LEU A 170 4.52 8.47 -5.15
C LEU A 170 4.74 6.96 -5.36
N VAL A 171 4.77 6.52 -6.61
CA VAL A 171 5.08 5.14 -6.99
C VAL A 171 6.51 5.05 -7.54
N ARG A 172 7.27 4.03 -7.10
CA ARG A 172 8.59 3.69 -7.66
C ARG A 172 8.63 2.23 -8.09
N GLY A 173 9.31 1.96 -9.19
CA GLY A 173 9.36 0.65 -9.83
C GLY A 173 8.77 0.73 -11.22
N GLY A 174 7.99 -0.28 -11.61
CA GLY A 174 7.10 -0.12 -12.76
C GLY A 174 5.83 0.62 -12.41
N ASP A 175 5.12 1.01 -13.46
CA ASP A 175 3.86 1.75 -13.36
C ASP A 175 2.75 0.84 -12.81
N ALA A 176 1.90 1.41 -11.96
CA ALA A 176 0.73 0.73 -11.44
C ALA A 176 -0.40 0.73 -12.49
N GLU A 177 -1.05 -0.41 -12.67
CA GLU A 177 -2.18 -0.58 -13.59
C GLU A 177 -3.52 -0.69 -12.84
N SER A 178 -3.48 -1.05 -11.55
CA SER A 178 -4.67 -1.16 -10.71
C SER A 178 -4.35 -0.90 -9.23
N TRP A 179 -5.39 -0.54 -8.48
CA TRP A 179 -5.30 -0.21 -7.06
C TRP A 179 -6.33 -1.01 -6.27
N VAL A 180 -5.90 -1.55 -5.13
CA VAL A 180 -6.74 -2.31 -4.20
C VAL A 180 -6.57 -1.72 -2.80
N VAL A 181 -7.65 -1.65 -2.03
CA VAL A 181 -7.64 -1.13 -0.66
C VAL A 181 -8.28 -2.14 0.29
N GLU A 182 -7.55 -2.49 1.36
CA GLU A 182 -8.01 -3.43 2.39
C GLU A 182 -7.70 -2.93 3.81
N PRO A 183 -8.68 -2.93 4.75
CA PRO A 183 -10.12 -3.11 4.52
C PRO A 183 -10.71 -2.03 3.60
N PRO A 184 -11.94 -2.19 3.07
CA PRO A 184 -12.58 -1.18 2.24
C PRO A 184 -12.60 0.20 2.90
N LEU A 185 -12.48 1.25 2.09
CA LEU A 185 -12.56 2.63 2.55
C LEU A 185 -13.92 2.91 3.24
N PRO A 186 -13.99 3.87 4.18
CA PRO A 186 -15.25 4.25 4.81
C PRO A 186 -16.29 4.70 3.78
N GLU A 187 -17.58 4.56 4.09
CA GLU A 187 -18.64 4.94 3.16
C GLU A 187 -18.54 6.41 2.73
N GLY A 188 -18.63 6.64 1.42
CA GLY A 188 -18.48 7.95 0.80
C GLY A 188 -17.10 8.19 0.20
N PHE A 189 -16.09 7.37 0.50
CA PHE A 189 -14.77 7.40 -0.14
C PHE A 189 -14.65 6.40 -1.30
N GLN A 190 -13.82 6.77 -2.28
CA GLN A 190 -13.40 5.91 -3.39
C GLN A 190 -11.92 6.11 -3.69
N ILE A 191 -11.29 5.10 -4.29
CA ILE A 191 -9.94 5.19 -4.86
C ILE A 191 -10.05 5.33 -6.38
N LEU A 192 -9.25 6.22 -6.97
CA LEU A 192 -9.22 6.48 -8.41
C LEU A 192 -8.14 5.62 -9.11
N GLU A 193 -8.13 5.67 -10.45
CA GLU A 193 -7.21 4.88 -11.28
C GLU A 193 -5.73 5.28 -11.09
N ASP A 194 -5.44 6.50 -10.65
CA ASP A 194 -4.09 6.99 -10.33
C ASP A 194 -3.67 6.72 -8.87
N GLY A 195 -4.58 6.11 -8.09
CA GLY A 195 -4.38 5.82 -6.67
C GLY A 195 -4.71 6.98 -5.74
N SER A 196 -5.25 8.11 -6.22
CA SER A 196 -5.79 9.14 -5.30
C SER A 196 -7.04 8.62 -4.58
N ILE A 197 -7.29 9.12 -3.38
CA ILE A 197 -8.52 8.79 -2.61
C ILE A 197 -9.35 10.06 -2.49
N GLU A 198 -10.62 10.00 -2.84
CA GLU A 198 -11.53 11.14 -2.73
C GLU A 198 -12.91 10.72 -2.25
N GLY A 199 -13.70 11.68 -1.77
CA GLY A 199 -15.06 11.40 -1.38
C GLY A 199 -15.69 12.45 -0.49
N THR A 200 -16.93 12.14 -0.11
CA THR A 200 -17.69 12.90 0.89
C THR A 200 -18.18 11.89 1.94
N PRO A 201 -17.54 11.81 3.12
CA PRO A 201 -17.85 10.79 4.08
C PRO A 201 -19.23 10.99 4.71
N ILE A 202 -19.92 9.89 4.99
CA ILE A 202 -21.30 9.89 5.52
C ILE A 202 -21.43 9.26 6.92
N SER A 203 -20.32 8.79 7.51
CA SER A 203 -20.30 8.21 8.85
C SER A 203 -19.01 8.52 9.58
N LEU A 204 -19.09 8.84 10.87
CA LEU A 204 -17.91 9.02 11.73
C LEU A 204 -17.09 7.72 11.83
N GLY A 205 -15.77 7.86 11.88
CA GLY A 205 -14.89 6.70 11.91
C GLY A 205 -13.42 7.07 11.99
N ASP A 206 -12.62 6.08 12.38
CA ASP A 206 -11.16 6.16 12.47
C ASP A 206 -10.62 4.77 12.15
N SER A 207 -10.06 4.60 10.97
CA SER A 207 -9.65 3.29 10.45
C SER A 207 -8.34 3.38 9.65
N ASN A 208 -7.55 2.31 9.74
CA ASN A 208 -6.36 2.14 8.92
C ASN A 208 -6.69 1.29 7.69
N HIS A 209 -6.14 1.67 6.55
CA HIS A 209 -6.32 1.00 5.27
C HIS A 209 -4.98 0.78 4.61
N THR A 210 -4.78 -0.41 4.05
CA THR A 210 -3.61 -0.75 3.24
C THR A 210 -3.99 -0.59 1.77
N VAL A 211 -3.34 0.37 1.09
CA VAL A 211 -3.49 0.62 -0.34
C VAL A 211 -2.37 -0.11 -1.08
N THR A 212 -2.74 -0.94 -2.04
CA THR A 212 -1.81 -1.75 -2.85
C THR A 212 -1.88 -1.34 -4.31
N ALA A 213 -0.75 -0.94 -4.88
CA ALA A 213 -0.59 -0.68 -6.31
C ALA A 213 -0.10 -1.95 -7.00
N LEU A 214 -0.75 -2.34 -8.10
CA LEU A 214 -0.55 -3.61 -8.77
C LEU A 214 -0.32 -3.42 -10.27
N ASN A 215 0.56 -4.25 -10.83
CA ASN A 215 0.61 -4.56 -12.26
C ASN A 215 0.94 -6.06 -12.44
N ILE A 216 1.06 -6.52 -13.68
CA ILE A 216 1.39 -7.92 -14.00
C ILE A 216 2.75 -8.40 -13.44
N GLY A 217 3.68 -7.47 -13.17
CA GLY A 217 5.01 -7.75 -12.63
C GLY A 217 5.07 -7.79 -11.11
N GLY A 218 3.98 -7.46 -10.41
CA GLY A 218 3.87 -7.50 -8.95
C GLY A 218 3.17 -6.27 -8.37
N GLY A 219 3.38 -6.02 -7.08
CA GLY A 219 2.79 -4.87 -6.41
C GLY A 219 3.53 -4.45 -5.15
N ALA A 220 3.22 -3.25 -4.70
CA ALA A 220 3.70 -2.69 -3.45
C ALA A 220 2.54 -2.00 -2.71
N SER A 221 2.66 -1.94 -1.40
CA SER A 221 1.60 -1.44 -0.52
C SER A 221 2.08 -0.31 0.38
N THR A 222 1.15 0.53 0.80
CA THR A 222 1.33 1.56 1.84
C THR A 222 0.09 1.61 2.72
N ASP A 223 0.26 1.95 3.98
CA ASP A 223 -0.85 2.20 4.89
C ASP A 223 -1.25 3.68 4.86
N ILE A 224 -2.54 3.94 5.04
CA ILE A 224 -3.12 5.27 5.23
C ILE A 224 -4.21 5.19 6.30
N ARG A 225 -4.20 6.12 7.25
CA ARG A 225 -5.28 6.25 8.24
C ARG A 225 -6.32 7.25 7.75
N ILE A 226 -7.61 6.90 7.82
CA ILE A 226 -8.71 7.78 7.45
C ILE A 226 -9.56 8.08 8.67
N ILE A 227 -9.76 9.37 8.93
CA ILE A 227 -10.49 9.87 10.09
C ILE A 227 -11.65 10.72 9.58
N THR A 228 -12.88 10.31 9.89
CA THR A 228 -14.09 11.12 9.66
C THR A 228 -14.53 11.78 10.95
N LEU A 229 -14.51 13.10 10.95
CA LEU A 229 -14.85 13.99 12.06
C LEU A 229 -16.28 14.53 11.91
N HIS A 230 -16.82 15.11 12.98
CA HIS A 230 -18.08 15.84 12.90
C HIS A 230 -17.93 17.05 11.97
N GLU A 231 -19.04 17.52 11.40
CA GLU A 231 -19.12 18.86 10.79
C GLU A 231 -18.76 19.88 11.86
N SER A 232 -17.80 20.76 11.60
CA SER A 232 -17.42 21.80 12.54
C SER A 232 -18.58 22.79 12.77
N PRO A 233 -18.81 23.27 14.01
CA PRO A 233 -19.76 24.34 14.23
C PRO A 233 -19.26 25.60 13.52
N SER A 234 -20.09 26.18 12.66
CA SER A 234 -19.70 27.31 11.81
C SER A 234 -20.08 28.66 12.43
N TYR A 235 -21.22 28.71 13.11
CA TYR A 235 -21.73 29.93 13.73
C TYR A 235 -22.43 29.62 15.05
N VAL A 236 -22.14 30.40 16.08
CA VAL A 236 -22.80 30.33 17.39
C VAL A 236 -23.33 31.73 17.70
N HIS A 237 -24.59 31.85 18.11
CA HIS A 237 -25.18 33.14 18.43
C HIS A 237 -26.26 33.03 19.49
N TYR A 238 -26.28 33.95 20.45
CA TYR A 238 -27.37 34.10 21.41
C TYR A 238 -28.32 35.21 20.94
N PRO A 239 -29.56 34.91 20.51
CA PRO A 239 -30.49 35.87 19.92
C PRO A 239 -30.75 37.12 20.75
N ASP A 240 -30.80 36.97 22.08
CA ASP A 240 -31.17 38.03 23.00
C ASP A 240 -29.97 38.79 23.56
N HIS A 241 -28.75 38.58 23.02
CA HIS A 241 -27.59 39.34 23.46
C HIS A 241 -27.68 40.82 23.02
N PRO A 242 -27.15 41.80 23.77
CA PRO A 242 -26.54 41.69 25.09
C PRO A 242 -27.57 41.50 26.21
N PHE A 243 -27.16 40.85 27.30
CA PHE A 243 -28.03 40.48 28.39
C PHE A 243 -28.00 41.50 29.53
N PHE A 244 -29.19 41.92 29.96
CA PHE A 244 -29.41 42.77 31.12
C PHE A 244 -30.36 42.05 32.07
N TRP A 245 -29.84 41.53 33.18
CA TRP A 245 -30.60 40.74 34.15
C TRP A 245 -30.63 41.42 35.52
N LEU A 246 -31.61 41.06 36.34
CA LEU A 246 -31.65 41.46 37.75
C LEU A 246 -31.16 40.33 38.65
N VAL A 247 -30.59 40.70 39.80
CA VAL A 247 -30.24 39.74 40.86
C VAL A 247 -31.49 38.96 41.28
N GLY A 248 -31.38 37.64 41.31
CA GLY A 248 -32.46 36.73 41.73
C GLY A 248 -33.43 36.29 40.62
N ASP A 249 -33.44 36.95 39.45
CA ASP A 249 -34.29 36.53 38.33
C ASP A 249 -33.84 35.17 37.78
N GLU A 250 -34.78 34.26 37.53
CA GLU A 250 -34.50 33.02 36.80
C GLU A 250 -34.35 33.31 35.31
N VAL A 251 -33.18 33.00 34.76
CA VAL A 251 -32.85 33.20 33.36
C VAL A 251 -32.62 31.86 32.66
N SER A 252 -33.01 31.79 31.39
CA SER A 252 -32.73 30.67 30.50
C SER A 252 -32.68 31.19 29.06
N THR A 253 -31.48 31.24 28.48
CA THR A 253 -31.26 31.66 27.09
C THR A 253 -30.51 30.59 26.32
N THR A 254 -31.03 30.19 25.17
CA THR A 254 -30.46 29.14 24.31
C THR A 254 -29.73 29.77 23.12
N PRO A 255 -28.53 29.27 22.75
CA PRO A 255 -27.87 29.68 21.53
C PRO A 255 -28.53 29.03 20.29
N ASN A 256 -28.40 29.69 19.14
CA ASN A 256 -28.53 29.05 17.83
C ASN A 256 -27.13 28.67 17.33
N VAL A 257 -27.00 27.46 16.79
CA VAL A 257 -25.75 26.95 16.21
C VAL A 257 -26.01 26.47 14.79
N ASP A 258 -25.19 26.91 13.85
CA ASP A 258 -25.19 26.42 12.48
C ASP A 258 -24.07 25.39 12.29
N GLY A 259 -24.40 24.26 11.65
CA GLY A 259 -23.54 23.09 11.59
C GLY A 259 -23.35 22.45 12.98
N GLY A 260 -22.47 21.46 13.06
CA GLY A 260 -22.12 20.83 14.33
C GLY A 260 -23.02 19.66 14.72
N GLY A 261 -22.38 18.55 15.06
CA GLY A 261 -23.03 17.39 15.70
C GLY A 261 -22.97 17.45 17.23
N ASN A 262 -22.36 16.46 17.87
CA ASN A 262 -22.24 16.36 19.32
C ASN A 262 -21.29 17.46 19.88
N LEU A 263 -21.86 18.53 20.42
CA LEU A 263 -21.12 19.71 20.90
C LEU A 263 -20.85 19.65 22.39
N THR A 264 -19.71 20.22 22.78
CA THR A 264 -19.34 20.53 24.16
C THR A 264 -19.20 22.04 24.32
N TRP A 265 -19.56 22.55 25.49
CA TRP A 265 -19.72 23.99 25.71
C TRP A 265 -18.80 24.51 26.79
N THR A 266 -18.10 25.60 26.48
CA THR A 266 -17.24 26.29 27.44
C THR A 266 -17.51 27.78 27.44
N VAL A 267 -17.22 28.45 28.55
CA VAL A 267 -17.40 29.89 28.71
C VAL A 267 -16.22 30.47 29.48
N SER A 268 -15.69 31.60 29.01
CA SER A 268 -14.58 32.31 29.64
C SER A 268 -14.80 33.83 29.59
N PRO A 269 -14.64 34.57 30.70
CA PRO A 269 -14.35 34.08 32.05
C PRO A 269 -15.52 33.25 32.63
N SER A 270 -15.36 32.70 33.84
CA SER A 270 -16.44 31.97 34.51
C SER A 270 -17.68 32.86 34.67
N LEU A 271 -18.85 32.29 34.40
CA LEU A 271 -20.13 33.01 34.55
C LEU A 271 -20.31 33.55 35.99
N PRO A 272 -21.09 34.64 36.16
CA PRO A 272 -21.46 35.16 37.47
C PRO A 272 -22.07 34.07 38.37
N GLU A 273 -21.86 34.18 39.68
CA GLU A 273 -22.36 33.19 40.63
C GLU A 273 -23.89 33.02 40.52
N GLY A 274 -24.33 31.77 40.46
CA GLY A 274 -25.73 31.39 40.25
C GLY A 274 -26.13 31.15 38.80
N LEU A 275 -25.27 31.49 37.83
CA LEU A 275 -25.43 31.16 36.42
C LEU A 275 -24.53 29.98 36.02
N TYR A 276 -25.01 29.14 35.11
CA TYR A 276 -24.24 28.03 34.54
C TYR A 276 -24.61 27.81 33.07
N ILE A 277 -23.71 27.15 32.34
CA ILE A 277 -23.97 26.71 30.97
C ILE A 277 -24.41 25.24 30.97
N ASP A 278 -25.56 24.95 30.39
CA ASP A 278 -26.06 23.60 30.20
C ASP A 278 -25.27 22.93 29.06
N GLN A 279 -24.65 21.79 29.36
CA GLN A 279 -23.79 21.09 28.39
C GLN A 279 -24.59 20.38 27.29
N SER A 280 -25.90 20.20 27.46
CA SER A 280 -26.73 19.50 26.48
C SER A 280 -27.11 20.36 25.28
N ASP A 281 -27.29 21.67 25.48
CA ASP A 281 -27.80 22.60 24.47
C ASP A 281 -27.05 23.94 24.42
N GLY A 282 -26.07 24.16 25.32
CA GLY A 282 -25.32 25.41 25.41
C GLY A 282 -26.09 26.55 26.05
N SER A 283 -27.27 26.30 26.61
CA SER A 283 -28.07 27.37 27.23
C SER A 283 -27.41 27.92 28.49
N ILE A 284 -27.53 29.23 28.72
CA ILE A 284 -27.14 29.87 29.97
C ILE A 284 -28.38 29.92 30.87
N LYS A 285 -28.31 29.23 32.01
CA LYS A 285 -29.42 29.02 32.95
C LYS A 285 -29.03 29.44 34.37
N GLY A 286 -30.02 29.71 35.22
CA GLY A 286 -29.85 29.93 36.66
C GLY A 286 -30.36 31.31 37.11
N SER A 287 -29.91 31.76 38.28
CA SER A 287 -30.29 33.06 38.86
C SER A 287 -29.06 33.76 39.43
N PRO A 288 -28.71 34.96 38.94
CA PRO A 288 -27.50 35.64 39.41
C PRO A 288 -27.64 36.10 40.86
N LEU A 289 -26.61 35.88 41.67
CA LEU A 289 -26.65 36.16 43.11
C LEU A 289 -26.08 37.54 43.48
N HIS A 290 -25.28 38.15 42.62
CA HIS A 290 -24.58 39.40 42.90
C HIS A 290 -24.62 40.35 41.69
N PRO A 291 -24.71 41.67 41.92
CA PRO A 291 -24.65 42.65 40.84
C PRO A 291 -23.27 42.65 40.18
N GLN A 292 -23.25 42.93 38.88
CA GLN A 292 -22.04 42.98 38.07
C GLN A 292 -22.18 44.05 36.99
N GLN A 293 -21.13 44.85 36.81
CA GLN A 293 -21.02 45.72 35.64
C GLN A 293 -20.97 44.89 34.35
N VAL A 294 -21.21 45.55 33.21
CA VAL A 294 -21.13 44.89 31.90
C VAL A 294 -19.76 44.23 31.73
N LEU A 295 -19.77 42.92 31.52
CA LEU A 295 -18.57 42.13 31.26
C LEU A 295 -18.79 41.29 30.00
N GLN A 296 -17.72 41.11 29.23
CA GLN A 296 -17.72 40.27 28.05
C GLN A 296 -17.35 38.83 28.41
N PHE A 297 -18.11 37.89 27.87
CA PHE A 297 -17.87 36.46 27.98
C PHE A 297 -17.74 35.87 26.58
N THR A 298 -16.79 34.96 26.40
CA THR A 298 -16.65 34.17 25.20
C THR A 298 -17.24 32.80 25.47
N VAL A 299 -18.32 32.47 24.77
CA VAL A 299 -18.90 31.12 24.77
C VAL A 299 -18.39 30.37 23.55
N THR A 300 -17.93 29.15 23.74
CA THR A 300 -17.37 28.30 22.67
C THR A 300 -18.12 26.98 22.61
N ALA A 301 -18.62 26.64 21.41
CA ALA A 301 -19.12 25.32 21.06
C ALA A 301 -18.01 24.53 20.34
N HIS A 302 -17.77 23.29 20.74
CA HIS A 302 -16.66 22.47 20.24
C HIS A 302 -17.07 21.01 19.99
N ASN A 303 -16.62 20.44 18.87
CA ASN A 303 -16.70 19.01 18.57
C ASN A 303 -15.39 18.50 17.91
N THR A 304 -15.38 17.26 17.43
CA THR A 304 -14.16 16.68 16.83
C THR A 304 -13.76 17.32 15.49
N GLY A 305 -14.67 18.02 14.80
CA GLY A 305 -14.37 18.75 13.57
C GLY A 305 -13.78 20.13 13.82
N GLY A 306 -14.18 20.81 14.89
CA GLY A 306 -13.66 22.12 15.22
C GLY A 306 -14.38 22.82 16.36
N SER A 307 -14.31 24.15 16.35
CA SER A 307 -14.97 24.99 17.35
C SER A 307 -15.38 26.33 16.78
N SER A 308 -16.47 26.89 17.29
CA SER A 308 -16.90 28.26 17.02
C SER A 308 -17.24 28.96 18.33
N SER A 309 -16.96 30.27 18.36
CA SER A 309 -17.08 31.08 19.57
C SER A 309 -17.86 32.35 19.31
N VAL A 310 -18.61 32.78 20.31
CA VAL A 310 -19.35 34.05 20.33
C VAL A 310 -19.02 34.86 21.57
N ASN A 311 -18.90 36.17 21.39
CA ASN A 311 -18.75 37.10 22.50
C ASN A 311 -20.13 37.65 22.89
N ILE A 312 -20.52 37.45 24.13
CA ILE A 312 -21.75 37.99 24.73
C ILE A 312 -21.38 39.00 25.81
N LEU A 313 -22.26 39.97 26.04
CA LEU A 313 -22.13 40.92 27.15
C LEU A 313 -23.22 40.61 28.17
N ILE A 314 -22.85 40.52 29.44
CA ILE A 314 -23.78 40.32 30.56
C ILE A 314 -23.59 41.46 31.55
N GLN A 315 -24.69 42.12 31.90
CA GLN A 315 -24.79 43.05 33.02
C GLN A 315 -25.86 42.55 34.00
N ILE A 316 -25.54 42.56 35.30
CA ILE A 316 -26.46 42.19 36.38
C ILE A 316 -26.67 43.41 37.26
N SER A 317 -27.93 43.85 37.39
CA SER A 317 -28.30 45.01 38.21
C SER A 317 -29.16 44.58 39.39
N GLU A 318 -29.22 45.39 40.44
CA GLU A 318 -30.25 45.25 41.47
C GLU A 318 -31.51 45.99 41.03
N GLU A 319 -32.66 45.60 41.60
CA GLU A 319 -33.89 46.38 41.47
C GLU A 319 -33.68 47.80 42.04
N SER A 320 -34.31 48.82 41.48
CA SER A 320 -34.15 50.18 42.02
C SER A 320 -34.70 50.28 43.44
N PRO A 321 -34.02 50.98 44.38
CA PRO A 321 -34.59 51.26 45.69
C PRO A 321 -35.93 51.98 45.54
N SER A 322 -36.93 51.52 46.27
CA SER A 322 -38.28 52.05 46.29
C SER A 322 -38.81 52.10 47.73
N GLY A 323 -39.98 52.70 47.95
CA GLY A 323 -40.61 52.68 49.27
C GLY A 323 -39.76 53.25 50.42
N LEU A 324 -38.95 54.29 50.17
CA LEU A 324 -38.16 54.94 51.22
C LEU A 324 -39.08 55.64 52.24
N ILE A 325 -39.09 55.18 53.48
CA ILE A 325 -39.90 55.73 54.58
C ILE A 325 -39.09 55.76 55.88
N TYR A 326 -39.20 56.85 56.65
CA TYR A 326 -38.71 56.92 58.04
C TYR A 326 -39.87 56.69 59.02
N VAL A 327 -39.69 55.77 59.98
CA VAL A 327 -40.68 55.52 61.04
C VAL A 327 -40.03 55.69 62.41
N PRO A 328 -40.54 56.60 63.27
CA PRO A 328 -41.65 57.51 63.02
C PRO A 328 -41.25 58.65 62.06
N SER A 329 -42.21 59.17 61.29
CA SER A 329 -42.00 60.31 60.39
C SER A 329 -42.09 61.66 61.09
N GLU A 330 -42.49 61.67 62.36
CA GLU A 330 -42.65 62.84 63.21
C GLU A 330 -42.03 62.58 64.59
N PHE A 331 -41.39 63.61 65.16
CA PHE A 331 -40.72 63.53 66.45
C PHE A 331 -41.08 64.75 67.31
N ASP A 332 -41.50 64.50 68.55
CA ASP A 332 -41.68 65.54 69.57
C ASP A 332 -40.41 65.67 70.42
N LEU A 333 -39.58 66.68 70.14
CA LEU A 333 -38.27 66.87 70.78
C LEU A 333 -38.23 68.12 71.67
N ARG A 334 -37.44 68.06 72.75
CA ARG A 334 -37.13 69.23 73.61
C ARG A 334 -35.75 69.81 73.30
N ILE A 335 -35.56 71.09 73.62
CA ILE A 335 -34.27 71.78 73.40
C ILE A 335 -33.16 71.10 74.20
N GLY A 336 -32.10 70.68 73.50
CA GLY A 336 -30.94 69.98 74.07
C GLY A 336 -31.03 68.45 74.03
N GLU A 337 -32.14 67.88 73.56
CA GLU A 337 -32.34 66.43 73.43
C GLU A 337 -31.92 65.93 72.05
N GLY A 338 -31.22 64.80 72.00
CA GLY A 338 -30.81 64.16 70.74
C GLY A 338 -31.93 63.29 70.17
N ILE A 339 -32.16 63.37 68.85
CA ILE A 339 -33.18 62.58 68.13
C ILE A 339 -32.87 61.07 68.06
N GLY A 340 -31.64 60.67 68.42
CA GLY A 340 -31.17 59.29 68.25
C GLY A 340 -30.89 58.93 66.79
N VAL A 341 -30.65 57.65 66.53
CA VAL A 341 -30.48 57.14 65.16
C VAL A 341 -31.85 56.76 64.60
N VAL A 342 -32.26 57.39 63.50
CA VAL A 342 -33.47 57.02 62.76
C VAL A 342 -33.03 56.31 61.49
N LEU A 343 -33.35 55.02 61.40
CA LEU A 343 -33.08 54.23 60.21
C LEU A 343 -34.30 54.26 59.28
N PRO A 344 -34.12 54.54 57.99
CA PRO A 344 -35.19 54.40 57.02
C PRO A 344 -35.47 52.91 56.72
N TYR A 345 -36.71 52.65 56.35
CA TYR A 345 -37.14 51.44 55.67
C TYR A 345 -37.08 51.68 54.16
N ILE A 346 -36.58 50.69 53.40
CA ILE A 346 -36.48 50.71 51.94
C ILE A 346 -36.96 49.35 51.40
N GLU A 347 -37.70 49.38 50.31
CA GLU A 347 -38.09 48.23 49.49
C GLU A 347 -37.25 48.19 48.20
N GLY A 348 -37.12 47.03 47.55
CA GLY A 348 -36.29 46.87 46.34
C GLY A 348 -34.79 46.75 46.66
N GLY A 349 -33.93 47.30 45.79
CA GLY A 349 -32.47 47.18 45.94
C GLY A 349 -31.84 48.15 46.93
N SER A 350 -30.53 47.98 47.17
CA SER A 350 -29.79 48.77 48.15
C SER A 350 -29.37 50.14 47.58
N PRO A 351 -29.54 51.25 48.31
CA PRO A 351 -29.05 52.55 47.86
C PRO A 351 -27.52 52.54 47.72
N SER A 352 -27.03 52.98 46.57
CA SER A 352 -25.59 53.18 46.34
C SER A 352 -25.06 54.47 47.00
N ALA A 353 -25.95 55.40 47.36
CA ALA A 353 -25.68 56.60 48.14
C ALA A 353 -26.91 56.97 48.98
N TRP A 354 -26.68 57.59 50.15
CA TRP A 354 -27.70 58.06 51.09
C TRP A 354 -27.77 59.57 51.14
#